data_AF-A0AAV3Q4Y4-F1
#
_entry.id   AF-A0AAV3Q4Y4-F1
#
_cell.length_a   1.000
_cell.length_b   1.000
_cell.length_c   1.000
_cell.angle_alpha   90.00
_cell.angle_beta   90.00
_cell.angle_gamma   90.00
#
_symmetry.space_group_name_H-M   'P 1'
#
loop_
_entity.id
_entity.type
_entity.pdbx_description
1 polymer ?
#
loop_
_entity_poly.entity_id
_entity_poly.type
_entity_poly.pdbx_seq_one_letter_code
_entity_poly.pdbx_strand_id
1 'polypeptide(L)'
;MIAFLKSMDIRTWKAIRTGWTEPTVTNDNVTTVKPEDDWTGEEQELALGNDKALNAIFNTVDFNVFNLINSCTVEKVAWDTLQTAYE
;
A
#
# COMPACT_ATOMS: atom_id res chain seq x y z
N MET A 1 -8.38 14.49 4.31
CA MET A 1 -8.16 13.09 3.88
C MET A 1 -7.95 12.12 5.05
N ILE A 2 -7.07 12.42 6.01
CA ILE A 2 -6.77 11.54 7.16
C ILE A 2 -8.03 11.16 7.97
N ALA A 3 -8.94 12.11 8.23
CA ALA A 3 -10.18 11.84 8.96
C ALA A 3 -11.13 10.88 8.19
N PHE A 4 -11.15 10.96 6.86
CA PHE A 4 -11.96 10.10 5.99
C PHE A 4 -11.40 8.67 5.96
N LEU A 5 -10.09 8.50 5.75
CA LEU A 5 -9.44 7.19 5.76
C LEU A 5 -9.57 6.48 7.12
N LYS A 6 -9.42 7.22 8.22
CA LYS A 6 -9.67 6.68 9.58
C LYS A 6 -11.12 6.27 9.80
N SER A 7 -12.08 6.93 9.13
CA SER A 7 -13.51 6.61 9.23
C SER A 7 -13.91 5.39 8.38
N MET A 8 -13.14 5.08 7.34
CA MET A 8 -13.37 3.89 6.49
C MET A 8 -12.85 2.61 7.15
N ASP A 9 -11.59 2.59 7.58
CA ASP A 9 -11.02 1.48 8.34
C ASP A 9 -9.73 1.92 9.05
N ILE A 10 -9.76 1.90 10.38
CA ILE A 10 -8.58 2.23 11.19
C ILE A 10 -7.42 1.24 10.99
N ARG A 11 -7.72 0.01 10.55
CA ARG A 11 -6.71 -1.00 10.19
C ARG A 11 -6.02 -0.62 8.89
N THR A 12 -6.75 -0.13 7.90
CA THR A 12 -6.20 0.43 6.66
C THR A 12 -5.32 1.65 6.94
N TRP A 13 -5.76 2.56 7.81
CA TRP A 13 -4.90 3.69 8.24
C TRP A 13 -3.62 3.22 8.93
N LYS A 14 -3.70 2.17 9.74
CA LYS A 14 -2.52 1.58 10.40
C LYS A 14 -1.59 0.89 9.40
N ALA A 15 -2.13 0.23 8.37
CA ALA A 15 -1.37 -0.36 7.27
C ALA A 15 -0.59 0.72 6.51
N ILE A 16 -1.26 1.78 6.04
CA ILE A 16 -0.63 2.95 5.38
C ILE A 16 0.55 3.50 6.19
N ARG A 17 0.36 3.63 7.52
CA ARG A 17 1.39 4.20 8.39
C ARG A 17 2.58 3.26 8.62
N THR A 18 2.32 1.96 8.65
CA THR A 18 3.37 0.95 8.89
C THR A 18 4.15 0.70 7.60
N GLY A 19 3.46 0.76 6.45
CA GLY A 19 4.00 0.48 5.13
C GLY A 19 4.03 -1.03 4.90
N TRP A 20 3.34 -1.49 3.88
CA TRP A 20 3.58 -2.84 3.37
C TRP A 20 4.92 -2.90 2.63
N THR A 21 5.65 -3.99 2.83
CA THR A 21 6.86 -4.33 2.07
C THR A 21 6.66 -5.69 1.44
N GLU A 22 7.02 -5.78 0.17
CA GLU A 22 6.92 -7.02 -0.59
C GLU A 22 7.70 -8.14 0.09
N PRO A 23 7.10 -9.32 0.30
CA PRO A 23 7.79 -10.47 0.85
C PRO A 23 9.03 -10.81 0.03
N THR A 24 10.18 -10.91 0.70
CA THR A 24 11.45 -11.28 0.06
C THR A 24 12.01 -12.54 0.70
N VAL A 25 12.60 -13.41 -0.12
CA VAL A 25 13.40 -14.55 0.33
C VAL A 25 14.88 -14.23 0.12
N THR A 26 15.72 -14.56 1.10
CA THR A 26 17.18 -14.44 0.98
C THR A 26 17.79 -15.83 0.92
N ASN A 27 18.38 -16.17 -0.23
CA ASN A 27 19.15 -17.41 -0.42
C ASN A 27 20.56 -17.02 -0.86
N ASP A 28 21.58 -17.61 -0.24
CA ASP A 28 23.00 -17.43 -0.60
C ASP A 28 23.42 -15.96 -0.86
N ASN A 29 23.05 -15.06 0.07
CA ASN A 29 23.28 -13.61 -0.01
C ASN A 29 22.57 -12.86 -1.15
N VAL A 30 21.66 -13.50 -1.89
CA VAL A 30 20.79 -12.86 -2.88
C VAL A 30 19.38 -12.74 -2.29
N THR A 31 18.92 -11.50 -2.13
CA THR A 31 17.54 -11.20 -1.75
C THR A 31 16.70 -11.03 -3.01
N THR A 32 15.71 -11.90 -3.20
CA THR A 32 14.76 -11.84 -4.31
C THR A 32 13.34 -11.70 -3.79
N VAL A 33 12.49 -11.10 -4.60
CA VAL A 33 11.03 -11.09 -4.37
C VAL A 33 10.55 -12.54 -4.28
N LYS A 34 9.81 -12.84 -3.23
CA LYS A 34 9.23 -14.14 -3.00
C LYS A 34 7.99 -14.28 -3.88
N PRO A 35 7.85 -15.36 -4.67
CA PRO A 35 6.66 -15.55 -5.51
C PRO A 35 5.41 -15.73 -4.63
N GLU A 36 4.26 -15.24 -5.13
CA GLU A 36 2.98 -15.22 -4.39
C GLU A 36 2.53 -16.60 -3.91
N ASP A 37 2.82 -17.65 -4.69
CA ASP A 37 2.50 -19.04 -4.34
C ASP A 37 3.19 -19.53 -3.05
N ASP A 38 4.33 -18.94 -2.71
CA ASP A 38 5.10 -19.29 -1.49
C ASP A 38 4.72 -18.43 -0.29
N TRP A 39 3.87 -17.41 -0.46
CA TRP A 39 3.52 -16.49 0.61
C TRP A 39 2.82 -17.22 1.77
N THR A 40 3.22 -16.88 2.99
CA THR A 40 2.55 -17.33 4.20
C THR A 40 1.20 -16.63 4.32
N GLY A 41 0.27 -17.22 5.09
CA GLY A 41 -1.04 -16.60 5.31
C GLY A 41 -0.96 -15.19 5.90
N GLU A 42 0.06 -14.90 6.72
CA GLU A 42 0.29 -13.54 7.25
C GLU A 42 0.75 -12.57 6.15
N GLU A 43 1.66 -12.99 5.28
CA GLU A 43 2.13 -12.18 4.13
C GLU A 43 0.98 -11.87 3.16
N GLN A 44 0.11 -12.85 2.89
CA GLN A 44 -1.09 -12.68 2.07
C GLN A 44 -2.09 -11.69 2.70
N GLU A 45 -2.37 -11.82 4.00
CA GLU A 45 -3.27 -10.89 4.70
C GLU A 45 -2.73 -9.44 4.70
N LEU A 46 -1.40 -9.29 4.83
CA LEU A 46 -0.75 -7.99 4.74
C LEU A 46 -0.83 -7.40 3.32
N ALA A 47 -0.63 -8.20 2.28
CA ALA A 47 -0.78 -7.78 0.89
C ALA A 47 -2.22 -7.38 0.56
N LEU A 48 -3.21 -8.16 1.01
CA LEU A 48 -4.63 -7.81 0.89
C LEU A 48 -4.96 -6.50 1.62
N GLY A 49 -4.28 -6.23 2.74
CA GLY A 49 -4.37 -4.95 3.45
C GLY A 49 -3.86 -3.78 2.60
N ASN A 50 -2.72 -3.95 1.94
CA ASN A 50 -2.13 -2.96 1.02
C ASN A 50 -3.04 -2.66 -0.16
N ASP A 51 -3.60 -3.69 -0.80
CA ASP A 51 -4.48 -3.50 -1.96
C ASP A 51 -5.78 -2.77 -1.59
N LYS A 52 -6.36 -3.10 -0.43
CA LYS A 52 -7.52 -2.36 0.10
C LYS A 52 -7.18 -0.90 0.40
N ALA A 53 -5.98 -0.64 0.93
CA ALA A 53 -5.50 0.71 1.20
C ALA A 53 -5.30 1.51 -0.09
N LEU A 54 -4.63 0.93 -1.09
CA LEU A 54 -4.46 1.52 -2.41
C LEU A 54 -5.80 1.84 -3.06
N ASN A 55 -6.72 0.87 -3.07
CA ASN A 55 -8.05 1.10 -3.65
C ASN A 55 -8.81 2.21 -2.91
N ALA A 56 -8.73 2.29 -1.58
CA ALA A 56 -9.34 3.38 -0.83
C ALA A 56 -8.69 4.73 -1.20
N ILE A 57 -7.37 4.82 -1.25
CA ILE A 57 -6.64 6.03 -1.64
C ILE A 57 -7.07 6.46 -3.05
N PHE A 58 -7.07 5.55 -4.01
CA PHE A 58 -7.46 5.79 -5.40
C PHE A 58 -8.89 6.29 -5.58
N ASN A 59 -9.85 5.76 -4.80
CA ASN A 59 -11.24 6.22 -4.87
C ASN A 59 -11.47 7.56 -4.16
N THR A 60 -10.54 8.01 -3.32
CA THR A 60 -10.70 9.27 -2.55
C THR A 60 -10.12 10.50 -3.23
N VAL A 61 -9.37 10.31 -4.31
CA VAL A 61 -8.62 11.38 -4.97
C VAL A 61 -9.29 11.82 -6.25
N ASP A 62 -9.13 13.10 -6.58
CA ASP A 62 -9.59 13.64 -7.85
C ASP A 62 -8.80 13.02 -9.02
N PHE A 63 -9.38 13.02 -10.24
CA PHE A 63 -8.82 12.33 -11.40
C PHE A 63 -7.35 12.71 -11.73
N ASN A 64 -6.99 13.99 -11.52
CA ASN A 64 -5.60 14.44 -11.72
C ASN A 64 -4.62 13.80 -10.73
N VAL A 65 -5.03 13.63 -9.48
CA VAL A 65 -4.20 13.01 -8.44
C VAL A 65 -4.24 11.49 -8.57
N PHE A 66 -5.38 10.91 -8.94
CA PHE A 66 -5.48 9.49 -9.30
C PHE A 66 -4.45 9.13 -10.38
N ASN A 67 -4.32 9.93 -11.43
CA ASN A 67 -3.40 9.66 -12.52
C ASN A 67 -1.91 9.74 -12.11
N LEU A 68 -1.59 10.46 -11.02
CA LEU A 68 -0.25 10.53 -10.44
C LEU A 68 0.12 9.29 -9.61
N ILE A 69 -0.86 8.64 -9.01
CA ILE A 69 -0.63 7.53 -8.06
C ILE A 69 -1.10 6.16 -8.56
N ASN A 70 -1.81 6.07 -9.69
CA ASN A 70 -2.37 4.80 -10.18
C ASN A 70 -1.29 3.74 -10.47
N SER A 71 -0.07 4.17 -10.81
CA SER A 71 1.05 3.27 -11.07
C SER A 71 1.76 2.78 -9.81
N CYS A 72 1.35 3.22 -8.61
CA CYS A 72 1.97 2.80 -7.36
C CYS A 72 1.47 1.41 -6.93
N THR A 73 2.39 0.50 -6.70
CA THR A 73 2.13 -0.86 -6.18
C THR A 73 2.20 -0.93 -4.64
N VAL A 74 2.73 0.12 -4.00
CA VAL A 74 2.89 0.21 -2.54
C VAL A 74 2.05 1.37 -2.00
N GLU A 75 1.18 1.08 -1.03
CA GLU A 75 0.22 2.07 -0.51
C GLU A 75 0.91 3.30 0.09
N LYS A 76 2.05 3.09 0.76
CA LYS A 76 2.84 4.15 1.36
C LYS A 76 3.43 5.12 0.33
N VAL A 77 3.87 4.61 -0.82
CA VAL A 77 4.39 5.45 -1.92
C VAL A 77 3.26 6.29 -2.52
N ALA A 78 2.07 5.70 -2.70
CA ALA A 78 0.88 6.44 -3.15
C ALA A 78 0.49 7.53 -2.14
N TRP A 79 0.51 7.23 -0.84
CA TRP A 79 0.21 8.17 0.24
C TRP A 79 1.21 9.33 0.31
N ASP A 80 2.51 9.04 0.26
CA ASP A 80 3.55 10.08 0.33
C ASP A 80 3.49 11.01 -0.89
N THR A 81 3.29 10.46 -2.09
CA THR A 81 3.09 11.24 -3.32
C THR A 81 1.89 12.17 -3.22
N LEU A 82 0.80 11.65 -2.66
CA LEU A 82 -0.41 12.43 -2.43
C LEU A 82 -0.19 13.55 -1.42
N GLN A 83 0.57 13.29 -0.36
CA GLN A 83 0.89 14.30 0.65
C GLN A 83 1.67 15.46 0.03
N THR A 84 2.63 15.17 -0.87
CA THR A 84 3.36 16.20 -1.64
C THR A 84 2.48 16.93 -2.65
N ALA A 85 1.49 16.27 -3.26
CA ALA A 85 0.63 16.89 -4.27
C ALA A 85 -0.41 17.88 -3.70
N TYR A 86 -0.75 17.76 -2.41
CA TYR A 86 -1.72 18.62 -1.71
C TYR A 86 -1.07 19.56 -0.66
N GLU A 87 0.26 19.72 -0.65
CA GLU A 87 0.97 20.82 0.03
C GLU A 87 0.77 22.16 -0.71
#